data_AF-A0A811MY64-F1
#
_entry.id   AF-A0A811MY64-F1
#
_cell.length_a   1.000
_cell.length_b   1.000
_cell.length_c   1.000
_cell.angle_alpha   90.00
_cell.angle_beta   90.00
_cell.angle_gamma   90.00
#
_symmetry.space_group_name_H-M   'P 1'
#
loop_
_entity.id
_entity.type
_entity.pdbx_description
1 polymer ?
#
loop_
_entity_poly.entity_id
_entity_poly.type
_entity_poly.pdbx_seq_one_letter_code
_entity_poly.pdbx_strand_id
1 'polypeptide(L)'
;MNEGSSWHGITHHHSSTFDTLAMDPVLKQSIVDDLDRFLGRRDYYRRIGKAWKCGYLLYGPPGTGKSSLIAAMANYLRFNLYDLDLLEVR
;
A
#
# COMPACT_ATOMS: atom_id res chain seq x y z
N MET A 1 3.74 3.36 -31.83
CA MET A 1 4.90 3.67 -30.98
C MET A 1 4.41 3.56 -29.56
N ASN A 2 4.89 2.57 -28.80
CA ASN A 2 4.46 2.33 -27.42
C ASN A 2 5.07 3.40 -26.52
N GLU A 3 4.29 4.39 -26.11
CA GLU A 3 4.66 5.30 -25.03
C GLU A 3 4.22 4.77 -23.64
N GLY A 4 3.59 3.59 -23.58
CA GLY A 4 2.99 3.03 -22.35
C GLY A 4 3.87 2.10 -21.50
N SER A 5 5.18 1.98 -21.77
CA SER A 5 6.05 0.99 -21.11
C SER A 5 6.90 1.53 -19.96
N SER A 6 6.70 2.78 -19.54
CA SER A 6 7.50 3.41 -18.50
C SER A 6 6.62 4.08 -17.45
N TRP A 7 6.99 3.92 -16.18
CA TRP A 7 6.40 4.67 -15.07
C TRP A 7 6.64 6.17 -15.25
N HIS A 8 5.63 6.97 -14.96
CA HIS A 8 5.74 8.43 -14.96
C HIS A 8 5.52 8.94 -13.54
N GLY A 9 6.45 9.75 -13.06
CA GLY A 9 6.36 10.33 -11.73
C GLY A 9 5.34 11.46 -11.71
N ILE A 10 4.34 11.34 -10.84
CA ILE A 10 3.46 12.44 -10.48
C ILE A 10 3.79 12.79 -9.03
N THR A 11 3.96 14.07 -8.72
CA THR A 11 4.11 14.52 -7.34
C THR A 11 2.79 14.32 -6.61
N HIS A 12 2.64 13.17 -5.95
CA HIS A 12 1.43 12.82 -5.22
C HIS A 12 1.69 12.95 -3.72
N HIS A 13 1.42 14.14 -3.17
CA HIS A 13 1.56 14.40 -1.74
C HIS A 13 0.20 14.17 -1.04
N HIS A 14 -0.09 12.91 -0.67
CA HIS A 14 -1.34 12.61 0.04
C HIS A 14 -1.14 12.82 1.54
N SER A 15 -1.95 13.69 2.15
CA SER A 15 -1.83 14.06 3.57
C SER A 15 -2.33 13.01 4.56
N SER A 16 -2.68 11.80 4.10
CA SER A 16 -3.30 10.79 4.97
C SER A 16 -2.27 10.06 5.81
N THR A 17 -2.55 9.96 7.10
CA THR A 17 -1.85 9.12 8.06
C THR A 17 -2.86 8.23 8.78
N PHE A 18 -2.38 7.22 9.50
CA PHE A 18 -3.24 6.40 10.36
C PHE A 18 -3.97 7.23 11.43
N ASP A 19 -3.42 8.37 11.86
CA ASP A 19 -4.06 9.29 12.81
C ASP A 19 -5.27 10.00 12.19
N THR A 20 -5.16 10.42 10.94
CA THR A 20 -6.23 11.13 10.22
C THR A 20 -7.36 10.21 9.73
N LEU A 21 -7.14 8.89 9.72
CA LEU A 21 -8.12 7.92 9.22
C LEU A 21 -9.18 7.58 10.26
N ALA A 22 -10.43 7.85 9.93
CA ALA A 22 -11.59 7.37 10.67
C ALA A 22 -11.86 5.89 10.31
N MET A 23 -11.57 4.99 11.24
CA MET A 23 -11.81 3.55 11.10
C MET A 23 -11.84 2.90 12.47
N ASP A 24 -12.32 1.66 12.54
CA ASP A 24 -12.29 0.88 13.78
C ASP A 24 -10.85 0.81 14.35
N PRO A 25 -10.62 1.17 15.63
CA PRO A 25 -9.29 1.21 16.22
C PRO A 25 -8.58 -0.15 16.25
N VAL A 26 -9.33 -1.23 16.46
CA VAL A 26 -8.76 -2.59 16.53
C VAL A 26 -8.28 -3.00 15.13
N LEU A 27 -9.10 -2.76 14.11
CA LEU A 27 -8.72 -2.99 12.73
C LEU A 27 -7.51 -2.13 12.33
N LYS A 28 -7.50 -0.85 12.71
CA LYS A 28 -6.36 0.06 12.46
C LYS A 28 -5.07 -0.53 13.00
N GLN A 29 -5.09 -0.93 14.27
CA GLN A 29 -3.91 -1.50 14.92
C GLN A 29 -3.45 -2.80 14.25
N SER A 30 -4.38 -3.69 13.89
CA SER A 30 -4.04 -4.95 13.22
C SER A 30 -3.33 -4.76 11.86
N ILE A 31 -3.68 -3.69 11.12
CA ILE A 31 -3.01 -3.35 9.86
C ILE A 31 -1.60 -2.83 10.15
N VAL A 32 -1.46 -1.93 11.13
CA VAL A 32 -0.15 -1.40 11.54
C VAL A 32 0.79 -2.53 11.98
N ASP A 33 0.30 -3.43 12.83
CA ASP A 33 1.07 -4.58 13.33
C ASP A 33 1.53 -5.51 12.19
N ASP A 34 0.67 -5.73 11.18
CA ASP A 34 1.05 -6.56 10.03
C ASP A 34 2.08 -5.87 9.13
N LEU A 35 2.02 -4.55 8.99
CA LEU A 35 3.03 -3.76 8.27
C LEU A 35 4.40 -3.84 8.97
N ASP A 36 4.44 -3.66 10.29
CA ASP A 36 5.66 -3.82 11.09
C ASP A 36 6.22 -5.24 10.97
N ARG A 37 5.34 -6.24 11.03
CA ARG A 37 5.71 -7.64 10.85
C ARG A 37 6.27 -7.91 9.45
N PHE A 38 5.72 -7.30 8.42
CA PHE A 38 6.22 -7.42 7.05
C PHE A 38 7.65 -6.84 6.95
N LEU A 39 7.89 -5.66 7.51
CA LEU A 39 9.21 -5.02 7.53
C LEU A 39 10.26 -5.87 8.25
N GLY A 40 9.91 -6.41 9.44
CA GLY A 40 10.83 -7.21 10.25
C GLY A 40 11.15 -8.61 9.71
N ARG A 41 10.42 -9.10 8.71
CA ARG A 41 10.56 -10.48 8.19
C ARG A 41 11.44 -10.62 6.96
N ARG A 42 12.08 -9.55 6.47
CA ARG A 42 12.92 -9.61 5.26
C ARG A 42 13.95 -10.76 5.30
N ASP A 43 14.68 -10.89 6.40
CA ASP A 43 15.71 -11.93 6.55
C ASP A 43 15.12 -13.34 6.69
N TYR A 44 13.95 -13.45 7.32
CA TYR A 44 13.21 -14.70 7.39
C TYR A 44 12.83 -15.20 5.99
N TYR A 45 12.26 -14.34 5.14
CA TYR A 45 11.91 -14.68 3.76
C TYR A 45 13.13 -15.07 2.93
N ARG A 46 14.25 -14.35 3.09
CA ARG A 46 15.52 -14.67 2.44
C ARG A 46 16.01 -16.06 2.83
N ARG A 47 16.00 -16.40 4.13
CA ARG A 47 16.47 -17.68 4.66
C ARG A 47 15.67 -18.88 4.14
N ILE A 48 14.36 -18.73 3.98
CA ILE A 48 13.49 -19.80 3.48
C ILE A 48 13.34 -19.82 1.95
N GLY A 49 14.07 -18.95 1.23
CA GLY A 49 14.05 -18.87 -0.23
C GLY A 49 12.72 -18.39 -0.82
N LYS A 50 11.90 -17.63 -0.08
CA LYS A 50 10.62 -17.11 -0.55
C LYS A 50 10.70 -15.62 -0.91
N ALA A 51 9.90 -15.21 -1.89
CA ALA A 51 9.78 -13.81 -2.27
C ALA A 51 9.19 -12.98 -1.12
N TRP A 52 9.89 -11.92 -0.71
CA TRP A 52 9.43 -10.98 0.32
C TRP A 52 8.36 -10.06 -0.27
N LYS A 53 7.10 -10.47 -0.14
CA LYS A 53 5.92 -9.77 -0.67
C LYS A 53 4.77 -9.82 0.34
N CYS A 54 4.01 -8.73 0.43
CA CYS A 54 2.75 -8.66 1.16
C CYS A 54 1.65 -8.17 0.21
N GLY A 55 0.46 -8.75 0.28
CA GLY A 55 -0.69 -8.38 -0.55
C GLY A 55 -1.90 -8.10 0.31
N TYR A 56 -2.57 -6.97 0.05
CA TYR A 56 -3.79 -6.56 0.73
C TYR A 56 -4.93 -6.45 -0.29
N LEU A 57 -6.13 -6.88 0.10
CA LEU A 57 -7.36 -6.66 -0.65
C LEU A 57 -8.27 -5.76 0.17
N LEU A 58 -8.50 -4.54 -0.32
CA LEU A 58 -9.41 -3.59 0.31
C LEU A 58 -10.73 -3.56 -0.48
N TYR A 59 -11.84 -3.89 0.17
CA TYR A 59 -13.15 -3.94 -0.46
C TYR A 59 -14.18 -3.16 0.36
N GLY A 60 -15.23 -2.68 -0.31
CA GLY A 60 -16.33 -1.94 0.31
C GLY A 60 -16.87 -0.83 -0.60
N PRO A 61 -17.99 -0.20 -0.22
CA PRO A 61 -18.66 0.84 -1.00
C PRO A 61 -17.71 1.97 -1.46
N PRO A 62 -17.99 2.67 -2.57
CA PRO A 62 -17.21 3.85 -2.95
C PRO A 62 -17.23 4.90 -1.84
N GLY A 63 -16.13 5.64 -1.67
CA GLY A 63 -16.03 6.71 -0.66
C GLY A 63 -15.68 6.25 0.77
N THR A 64 -15.45 4.97 1.03
CA THR A 64 -15.12 4.46 2.39
C THR A 64 -13.63 4.55 2.78
N GLY A 65 -12.85 5.40 2.12
CA GLY A 65 -11.45 5.65 2.50
C GLY A 65 -10.42 4.58 2.08
N LYS A 66 -10.76 3.67 1.17
CA LYS A 66 -9.81 2.65 0.64
C LYS A 66 -8.50 3.27 0.11
N SER A 67 -8.60 4.24 -0.80
CA SER A 67 -7.42 4.91 -1.36
C SER A 67 -6.67 5.75 -0.31
N SER A 68 -7.39 6.36 0.63
CA SER A 68 -6.80 7.09 1.75
C SER A 68 -6.04 6.17 2.71
N LEU A 69 -6.51 4.93 2.91
CA LEU A 69 -5.79 3.90 3.65
C LEU A 69 -4.49 3.51 2.93
N ILE A 70 -4.53 3.27 1.61
CA ILE A 70 -3.32 2.99 0.82
C ILE A 70 -2.29 4.12 0.98
N ALA A 71 -2.74 5.38 0.90
CA ALA A 71 -1.88 6.54 1.11
C ALA A 71 -1.26 6.58 2.52
N ALA A 72 -2.05 6.30 3.56
CA ALA A 72 -1.55 6.22 4.93
C ALA A 72 -0.53 5.10 5.13
N MET A 73 -0.76 3.93 4.52
CA MET A 73 0.20 2.82 4.54
C MET A 73 1.51 3.20 3.85
N ALA A 74 1.44 3.84 2.68
CA ALA A 74 2.63 4.30 1.95
C ALA A 74 3.43 5.34 2.76
N ASN A 75 2.74 6.31 3.37
CA ASN A 75 3.37 7.31 4.25
C ASN A 75 4.01 6.67 5.49
N TYR A 76 3.32 5.71 6.12
CA TYR A 76 3.83 4.97 7.28
C TYR A 76 5.10 4.18 6.95
N LEU A 77 5.09 3.44 5.82
CA LEU A 77 6.24 2.67 5.34
C LEU A 77 7.35 3.53 4.72
N ARG A 78 7.08 4.81 4.43
CA ARG A 78 7.91 5.70 3.60
C ARG A 78 8.18 5.14 2.21
N PHE A 79 7.16 4.55 1.60
CA PHE A 79 7.22 3.96 0.25
C PHE A 79 6.60 4.90 -0.79
N ASN A 80 7.07 4.80 -2.03
CA ASN A 80 6.42 5.45 -3.16
C ASN A 80 5.14 4.70 -3.54
N LEU A 81 4.08 5.43 -3.88
CA LEU A 81 2.84 4.86 -4.39
C LEU A 81 2.90 4.77 -5.92
N TYR A 82 2.56 3.62 -6.47
CA TYR A 82 2.43 3.38 -7.90
C TYR A 82 0.98 2.98 -8.18
N ASP A 83 0.31 3.74 -9.05
CA ASP A 83 -1.05 3.44 -9.48
C ASP A 83 -1.02 2.74 -10.84
N LEU A 84 -1.84 1.71 -11.00
CA LEU A 84 -1.91 0.90 -12.21
C LEU A 84 -3.36 0.50 -12.45
N ASP A 85 -3.96 1.08 -13.49
CA ASP A 85 -5.25 0.64 -13.99
C ASP A 85 -5.05 -0.54 -14.96
N LEU A 86 -5.50 -1.73 -14.56
CA LEU A 86 -5.41 -2.94 -15.38
C LEU A 86 -6.23 -2.86 -16.67
N LEU A 87 -7.20 -1.95 -16.78
CA LEU A 87 -7.95 -1.73 -18.01
C LEU A 87 -7.13 -0.97 -19.06
N GLU A 88 -6.13 -0.19 -18.63
CA GLU A 88 -5.24 0.57 -19.52
C GLU A 88 -4.02 -0.26 -19.96
N VAL A 89 -3.79 -1.41 -19.32
CA VAL A 89 -2.72 -2.34 -19.68
C VAL A 89 -3.15 -3.19 -20.88
N ARG A 90 -2.44 -3.05 -22.00
CA ARG A 90 -2.62 -3.87 -23.22
C ARG A 90 -1.69 -5.07 -23.28
#